data_AF-A0A5F1GCP0-F1
#
_entry.id   AF-A0A5F1GCP0-F1
#
_cell.length_a   1.000
_cell.length_b   1.000
_cell.length_c   1.000
_cell.angle_alpha   90.00
_cell.angle_beta   90.00
_cell.angle_gamma   90.00
#
_symmetry.space_group_name_H-M   'P 1'
#
loop_
_entity.id
_entity.type
_entity.pdbx_description
1 polymer ?
#
loop_
_entity_poly.entity_id
_entity_poly.type
_entity_poly.pdbx_seq_one_letter_code
_entity_poly.pdbx_strand_id
1 'polypeptide(L)'
;MFKDKTPAADISALILNIGSQLYASVSYVQQTCDESELDIYRSAVGEIMGRMLIDIMNPIYKQHPELKPKELNRTSHRRFIFRS
;
A
#
# COMPACT_ATOMS: atom_id res chain seq x y z
N MET A 1 -7.19 14.40 8.23
CA MET A 1 -7.94 13.67 7.18
C MET A 1 -9.33 13.33 7.69
N PHE A 2 -9.48 12.42 8.67
CA PHE A 2 -10.78 12.11 9.28
C PHE A 2 -10.73 12.32 10.79
N LYS A 3 -11.63 13.13 11.34
CA LYS A 3 -11.70 13.36 12.80
C LYS A 3 -12.24 12.14 13.53
N ASP A 4 -13.27 11.51 12.98
CA ASP A 4 -13.90 10.34 13.60
C ASP A 4 -13.16 9.05 13.24
N LYS A 5 -13.09 8.14 14.22
CA LYS A 5 -12.36 6.89 14.10
C LYS A 5 -13.00 5.91 13.13
N THR A 6 -14.34 5.79 13.14
CA THR A 6 -15.06 4.83 12.30
C THR A 6 -14.76 5.01 10.80
N PRO A 7 -14.97 6.19 10.18
CA PRO A 7 -14.63 6.37 8.77
C PRO A 7 -13.12 6.25 8.52
N ALA A 8 -12.26 6.59 9.49
CA ALA A 8 -10.82 6.40 9.36
C ALA A 8 -10.43 4.91 9.28
N ALA A 9 -11.06 4.07 10.10
CA ALA A 9 -10.84 2.63 10.12
C ALA A 9 -11.38 1.97 8.84
N ASP A 10 -12.58 2.35 8.39
CA ASP A 10 -13.20 1.80 7.18
C ASP A 10 -12.36 2.10 5.94
N ILE A 11 -11.92 3.35 5.78
CA ILE A 11 -11.05 3.75 4.66
C ILE A 11 -9.67 3.10 4.78
N SER A 12 -9.10 2.99 5.99
CA SER A 12 -7.82 2.31 6.20
C SER A 12 -7.88 0.84 5.73
N ALA A 13 -8.93 0.11 6.13
CA ALA A 13 -9.14 -1.27 5.73
C ALA A 13 -9.33 -1.41 4.21
N LEU A 14 -10.13 -0.52 3.61
CA LEU A 14 -10.36 -0.52 2.16
C LEU A 14 -9.06 -0.29 1.36
N ILE A 15 -8.25 0.68 1.78
CA ILE A 15 -7.00 1.01 1.10
C ILE A 15 -5.96 -0.11 1.23
N LEU A 16 -5.91 -0.78 2.39
CA LEU A 16 -5.08 -1.99 2.57
C LEU A 16 -5.52 -3.12 1.62
N ASN A 17 -6.83 -3.33 1.47
CA ASN A 17 -7.37 -4.33 0.54
C ASN A 17 -7.01 -3.99 -0.92
N ILE A 18 -7.11 -2.71 -1.32
CA ILE A 18 -6.68 -2.26 -2.65
C ILE A 18 -5.17 -2.49 -2.84
N GLY A 19 -4.36 -2.18 -1.82
CA GLY A 19 -2.91 -2.44 -1.86
C GLY A 19 -2.58 -3.93 -2.06
N SER A 20 -3.34 -4.83 -1.43
CA SER A 20 -3.21 -6.27 -1.65
C SER A 20 -3.55 -6.70 -3.07
N GLN A 21 -4.58 -6.11 -3.67
CA GLN A 21 -4.98 -6.41 -5.06
C GLN A 21 -3.94 -5.89 -6.07
N LEU A 22 -3.38 -4.70 -5.84
CA LEU A 22 -2.30 -4.15 -6.64
C LEU A 22 -1.02 -5.00 -6.54
N TYR A 23 -0.70 -5.51 -5.36
CA TYR A 23 0.42 -6.44 -5.20
C TYR A 23 0.17 -7.74 -5.98
N ALA A 24 -1.04 -8.31 -5.89
CA ALA A 24 -1.41 -9.51 -6.64
C ALA A 24 -1.35 -9.30 -8.16
N SER A 25 -1.71 -8.11 -8.66
CA SER A 25 -1.61 -7.81 -10.09
C SER A 25 -0.16 -7.71 -10.57
N VAL A 26 0.76 -7.19 -9.76
CA VAL A 26 2.20 -7.23 -10.07
C VAL A 26 2.71 -8.66 -10.09
N SER A 27 2.29 -9.49 -9.13
CA SER A 27 2.68 -10.91 -9.09
C SER A 27 2.17 -11.68 -10.31
N TYR A 28 0.97 -11.36 -10.82
CA TYR A 28 0.46 -11.93 -12.06
C TYR A 28 1.36 -11.57 -13.25
N VAL A 29 1.66 -10.28 -13.45
CA VAL A 29 2.54 -9.83 -14.56
C VAL A 29 3.93 -10.48 -14.44
N GLN A 30 4.47 -10.60 -13.23
CA GLN A 30 5.76 -11.27 -13.00
C GLN A 30 5.77 -12.74 -13.43
N GLN A 31 4.62 -13.42 -13.37
CA GLN A 31 4.50 -14.83 -13.76
C GLN A 31 4.23 -15.01 -15.26
N THR A 32 3.66 -14.01 -15.94
CA THR A 32 3.15 -14.15 -17.31
C THR A 32 3.93 -13.38 -18.36
N CYS A 33 4.63 -12.32 -17.97
CA CYS A 33 5.27 -11.37 -18.88
C CYS A 33 6.80 -11.40 -18.73
N ASP A 34 7.50 -10.78 -19.67
CA ASP A 34 8.95 -10.65 -19.56
C ASP A 34 9.38 -9.55 -18.56
N GLU A 35 10.68 -9.50 -18.28
CA GLU A 35 11.24 -8.57 -17.30
C GLU A 35 11.04 -7.10 -17.71
N SER A 36 11.04 -6.78 -19.00
CA SER A 36 10.87 -5.40 -19.46
C SER A 36 9.43 -4.91 -19.26
N GLU A 37 8.45 -5.76 -19.51
CA GLU A 37 7.03 -5.50 -19.24
C GLU A 37 6.75 -5.40 -17.74
N LEU A 38 7.31 -6.34 -16.96
CA LEU A 38 7.24 -6.33 -15.50
C LEU A 38 7.80 -5.03 -14.92
N ASP A 39 8.94 -4.57 -15.42
CA ASP A 39 9.62 -3.38 -14.90
C ASP A 39 8.81 -2.11 -15.10
N ILE A 40 8.17 -1.97 -16.26
CA ILE A 40 7.26 -0.86 -16.54
C ILE A 40 6.03 -0.95 -15.62
N TYR A 41 5.39 -2.12 -15.54
CA TYR A 41 4.16 -2.30 -14.78
C TYR A 41 4.36 -2.12 -13.26
N ARG A 42 5.40 -2.76 -12.69
CA ARG A 42 5.70 -2.68 -11.25
C ARG A 42 6.06 -1.26 -10.82
N SER A 43 6.67 -0.47 -11.71
CA SER A 43 7.00 0.93 -11.44
C SER A 43 5.73 1.77 -11.33
N ALA A 44 4.81 1.63 -12.29
CA ALA A 44 3.52 2.32 -12.26
C ALA A 44 2.68 1.95 -11.03
N VAL A 45 2.59 0.65 -10.69
CA VAL A 45 1.88 0.20 -9.49
C VAL A 45 2.56 0.73 -8.21
N GLY A 46 3.89 0.72 -8.17
CA GLY A 46 4.68 1.27 -7.07
C GLY A 46 4.37 2.75 -6.80
N GLU A 47 4.21 3.56 -7.84
CA GLU A 47 3.80 4.97 -7.71
C GLU A 47 2.40 5.12 -7.10
N ILE A 48 1.44 4.31 -7.54
CA ILE A 48 0.06 4.32 -7.01
C ILE A 48 0.08 3.94 -5.52
N MET A 49 0.75 2.84 -5.17
CA MET A 49 0.88 2.39 -3.78
C MET A 49 1.61 3.42 -2.91
N GLY A 50 2.62 4.10 -3.48
CA GLY A 50 3.32 5.20 -2.82
C GLY A 50 2.39 6.37 -2.47
N ARG A 51 1.55 6.81 -3.42
CA ARG A 51 0.54 7.85 -3.17
C ARG A 51 -0.50 7.43 -2.15
N MET A 52 -1.01 6.21 -2.23
CA MET A 52 -1.94 5.67 -1.22
C MET A 52 -1.32 5.73 0.20
N LEU A 53 -0.05 5.37 0.33
CA LEU A 53 0.64 5.42 1.62
C LEU A 53 0.82 6.87 2.12
N ILE A 54 1.36 7.75 1.27
CA ILE A 54 1.76 9.10 1.67
C ILE A 54 0.53 10.00 1.87
N ASP A 55 -0.43 9.94 0.95
CA ASP A 55 -1.52 10.92 0.88
C ASP A 55 -2.77 10.46 1.68
N ILE A 56 -2.91 9.16 1.95
CA ILE A 56 -4.10 8.59 2.60
C ILE A 56 -3.74 7.93 3.94
N MET A 57 -2.88 6.91 3.91
CA MET A 57 -2.64 6.08 5.09
C MET A 57 -1.85 6.82 6.18
N ASN A 58 -0.79 7.55 5.81
CA ASN A 58 0.01 8.32 6.77
C ASN A 58 -0.83 9.40 7.49
N PRO A 59 -1.68 10.19 6.82
CA PRO A 59 -2.60 11.09 7.48
C PRO A 59 -3.62 10.41 8.40
N ILE A 60 -4.14 9.23 8.03
CA ILE A 60 -5.01 8.44 8.92
C ILE A 60 -4.26 8.07 10.19
N TYR A 61 -3.08 7.46 10.07
CA TYR A 61 -2.31 6.99 11.21
C TYR A 61 -1.75 8.13 12.07
N LYS A 62 -1.47 9.29 11.48
CA LYS A 62 -1.10 10.49 12.24
C LYS A 62 -2.25 10.96 13.12
N GLN A 63 -3.49 10.84 12.66
CA GLN A 63 -4.68 11.30 13.38
C GLN A 63 -5.23 10.23 14.35
N HIS A 64 -5.11 8.95 13.99
CA HIS A 64 -5.55 7.78 14.75
C HIS A 64 -4.40 6.75 14.84
N PRO A 65 -3.39 6.98 15.70
CA PRO A 65 -2.18 6.14 15.77
C PRO A 65 -2.46 4.67 16.08
N GLU A 66 -3.55 4.38 16.78
CA GLU A 66 -3.95 3.01 17.13
C GLU A 66 -4.44 2.19 15.93
N LEU A 67 -4.77 2.84 14.80
CA LEU A 67 -5.13 2.14 13.56
C LEU A 67 -3.91 1.64 12.79
N LYS A 68 -2.70 2.08 13.14
CA LYS A 68 -1.48 1.70 12.42
C LYS A 68 -1.13 0.22 12.68
N PRO A 69 -1.07 -0.62 11.62
CA PRO A 69 -0.65 -2.02 11.74
C PRO A 69 0.73 -2.14 12.41
N LYS A 70 0.89 -3.11 13.31
CA LYS A 70 2.15 -3.33 14.05
C LYS A 70 3.29 -3.72 13.11
N GLU A 71 2.96 -4.36 12.00
CA GLU A 71 3.86 -4.80 10.94
C GLU A 71 4.56 -3.61 10.26
N LEU A 72 3.94 -2.41 10.29
CA LEU A 72 4.49 -1.17 9.74
C LEU A 72 5.35 -0.38 10.73
N ASN A 73 5.48 -0.81 11.99
CA ASN A 73 6.25 -0.11 13.03
C ASN A 73 7.73 -0.48 13.07
N ARG A 74 8.17 -1.55 12.41
CA ARG A 74 9.59 -1.88 12.27
C ARG A 74 10.16 -1.23 11.02
N THR A 75 11.28 -0.54 11.20
CA THR A 75 12.20 0.12 10.24
C THR A 75 12.33 -0.60 8.89
N SER A 76 11.26 -0.58 8.10
CA SER A 76 11.12 -1.32 6.85
C SER A 76 10.30 -0.48 5.87
N HIS A 77 10.66 0.81 5.74
CA HIS A 77 10.08 1.72 4.74
C HIS A 77 10.19 1.19 3.29
N ARG A 78 10.84 0.04 3.06
CA ARG A 78 10.98 -0.63 1.76
C ARG A 78 10.36 -2.02 1.67
N ARG A 79 9.88 -2.63 2.78
CA ARG A 79 9.63 -4.09 2.78
C ARG A 79 8.16 -4.50 2.59
N PHE A 80 7.22 -3.55 2.59
CA PHE A 80 5.81 -3.83 2.28
C PHE A 80 5.44 -3.59 0.82
N ILE A 81 6.24 -2.83 0.07
CA ILE A 81 5.93 -2.47 -1.33
C ILE A 81 6.64 -3.41 -2.33
N PHE A 82 7.74 -4.06 -1.95
CA PHE A 82 8.52 -4.91 -2.86
C PHE A 82 9.14 -6.11 -2.12
N ARG A 83 8.36 -7.15 -1.83
CA ARG A 83 8.95 -8.49 -1.67
C ARG A 83 8.78 -9.22 -2.99
N SER A 84 9.93 -9.34 -3.66
CA SER A 84 10.28 -10.28 -4.72
C SER A 84 10.12 -11.74 -4.28
#